data_AF-A0A948MJI5-F1
#
_entry.id   AF-A0A948MJI5-F1
#
_cell.length_a   1.000
_cell.length_b   1.000
_cell.length_c   1.000
_cell.angle_alpha   90.00
_cell.angle_beta   90.00
_cell.angle_gamma   90.00
#
_symmetry.space_group_name_H-M   'P 1'
#
loop_
_entity.id
_entity.type
_entity.pdbx_description
1 polymer ?
#
loop_
_entity_poly.entity_id
_entity_poly.type
_entity_poly.pdbx_seq_one_letter_code
_entity_poly.pdbx_strand_id
1 'polypeptide(L)' 'MAKKAFALRLDEAMLSALQRWADDEFRSINGQIEYLLHQALQKNGRLPAKAAKAVSAAEDVKDQDS' A
#
# COMPACT_ATOMS: atom_id res chain seq x y z
N MET A 1 -14.72 2.31 2.71
CA MET A 1 -14.77 2.26 1.22
C MET A 1 -14.35 0.86 0.80
N ALA A 2 -15.12 0.17 -0.03
CA ALA A 2 -14.74 -1.15 -0.51
C ALA A 2 -13.55 -1.04 -1.48
N LYS A 3 -12.50 -1.86 -1.25
CA LYS A 3 -11.36 -1.96 -2.17
C LYS A 3 -11.78 -2.75 -3.41
N LYS A 4 -11.43 -2.24 -4.60
CA LYS A 4 -11.70 -2.93 -5.87
C LYS A 4 -10.52 -3.85 -6.20
N ALA A 5 -10.78 -5.14 -6.37
CA ALA A 5 -9.77 -6.09 -6.83
C ALA A 5 -9.37 -5.78 -8.28
N PHE A 6 -8.07 -5.88 -8.56
CA PHE A 6 -7.47 -5.64 -9.87
C PHE A 6 -6.41 -6.71 -10.13
N ALA A 7 -6.40 -7.29 -11.33
CA ALA A 7 -5.41 -8.28 -11.73
C ALA A 7 -4.14 -7.57 -12.24
N LEU A 8 -3.06 -7.64 -11.46
CA LEU A 8 -1.74 -7.14 -11.83
C LEU A 8 -0.93 -8.23 -12.53
N ARG A 9 -0.29 -7.91 -13.64
CA ARG A 9 0.67 -8.80 -14.30
C ARG A 9 2.07 -8.42 -13.85
N LEU A 10 2.75 -9.32 -13.16
CA LEU A 10 4.14 -9.19 -12.74
C LEU A 10 4.91 -10.40 -13.25
N ASP A 11 6.18 -10.21 -13.57
CA ASP A 11 7.10 -11.34 -13.70
C ASP A 11 7.40 -11.96 -12.31
N GLU A 12 7.88 -13.19 -12.32
CA GLU A 12 8.13 -13.97 -11.11
C GLU A 12 9.21 -13.34 -10.22
N ALA A 13 10.28 -12.81 -10.82
CA ALA A 13 11.39 -12.22 -10.08
C ALA A 13 10.93 -10.97 -9.30
N MET A 14 10.10 -10.14 -9.93
CA MET A 14 9.52 -8.96 -9.28
C MET A 14 8.58 -9.34 -8.15
N LEU A 15 7.74 -10.36 -8.33
CA LEU A 15 6.86 -10.85 -7.27
C LEU A 15 7.67 -11.39 -6.08
N SER A 16 8.73 -12.18 -6.33
CA SER A 16 9.61 -12.68 -5.27
C SER A 16 10.31 -11.56 -4.50
N ALA A 17 10.78 -10.53 -5.21
CA ALA A 17 11.40 -9.37 -4.57
C ALA A 17 10.40 -8.59 -3.69
N LEU A 18 9.17 -8.39 -4.17
CA LEU A 18 8.10 -7.75 -3.41
C LEU A 18 7.68 -8.57 -2.18
N GLN A 19 7.58 -9.89 -2.30
CA GLN A 19 7.29 -10.78 -1.19
C GLN A 19 8.35 -10.67 -0.10
N ARG A 20 9.64 -10.77 -0.48
CA ARG A 20 10.73 -10.66 0.48
C ARG A 20 10.74 -9.32 1.20
N TRP A 21 10.52 -8.22 0.49
CA TRP A 21 10.44 -6.90 1.11
C TRP A 21 9.22 -6.78 2.05
N ALA A 22 8.07 -7.33 1.65
CA ALA A 22 6.90 -7.35 2.52
C ALA A 22 7.19 -8.15 3.82
N ASP A 23 7.88 -9.29 3.71
CA ASP A 23 8.26 -10.13 4.85
C ASP A 23 9.24 -9.39 5.79
N ASP A 24 10.24 -8.70 5.23
CA ASP A 24 11.21 -7.91 5.98
C ASP A 24 10.54 -6.77 6.80
N GLU A 25 9.41 -6.24 6.33
CA GLU A 25 8.62 -5.20 7.02
C GLU A 25 7.41 -5.75 7.80
N PHE A 26 7.26 -7.08 7.91
CA PHE A 26 6.11 -7.74 8.54
C PHE A 26 4.76 -7.29 7.96
N ARG A 27 4.68 -7.15 6.63
CA ARG A 27 3.47 -6.79 5.88
C ARG A 27 3.03 -7.93 4.96
N SER A 28 1.76 -7.90 4.56
CA SER A 28 1.31 -8.71 3.43
C SER A 28 1.80 -8.12 2.11
N ILE A 29 1.95 -8.95 1.06
CA ILE A 29 2.29 -8.46 -0.29
C ILE A 29 1.33 -7.35 -0.74
N ASN A 30 0.02 -7.54 -0.55
CA ASN A 30 -0.98 -6.54 -0.93
C ASN A 30 -0.79 -5.23 -0.17
N GLY A 31 -0.49 -5.31 1.14
CA GLY A 31 -0.17 -4.12 1.94
C GLY A 31 1.08 -3.40 1.43
N GLN A 32 2.12 -4.15 1.05
CA GLN A 32 3.35 -3.58 0.49
C GLN A 32 3.10 -2.90 -0.86
N ILE A 33 2.35 -3.55 -1.77
CA ILE A 33 1.98 -2.97 -3.06
C ILE A 33 1.17 -1.68 -2.86
N GLU A 34 0.18 -1.69 -1.97
CA GLU A 34 -0.62 -0.50 -1.66
C GLU A 34 0.25 0.65 -1.12
N TYR A 35 1.17 0.37 -0.19
CA TYR A 35 2.09 1.35 0.36
C TYR A 35 2.97 1.97 -0.72
N LEU A 36 3.59 1.14 -1.57
CA LEU A 36 4.46 1.61 -2.65
C LEU A 36 3.70 2.47 -3.66
N LEU A 37 2.49 2.06 -4.07
CA LEU A 37 1.65 2.83 -4.98
C LEU A 37 1.24 4.16 -4.36
N HIS A 38 0.84 4.17 -3.09
CA HIS A 38 0.48 5.40 -2.38
C HIS A 38 1.67 6.36 -2.32
N GLN A 39 2.84 5.86 -1.92
CA GLN A 39 4.06 6.66 -1.83
C GLN A 39 4.46 7.22 -3.21
N ALA A 40 4.38 6.39 -4.27
CA ALA A 40 4.68 6.83 -5.63
C ALA A 40 3.70 7.91 -6.11
N LEU A 41 2.40 7.77 -5.86
CA LEU A 41 1.40 8.76 -6.22
C LEU A 41 1.61 10.08 -5.45
N GLN A 42 1.90 10.00 -4.16
CA GLN A 42 2.17 11.18 -3.33
C GLN A 42 3.43 11.92 -3.79
N LYS A 43 4.54 11.20 -3.98
CA LYS A 43 5.81 11.77 -4.47
C LYS A 43 5.67 12.46 -5.83
N ASN A 44 4.77 11.99 -6.69
CA ASN A 44 4.50 12.57 -8.01
C ASN A 44 3.34 13.58 -8.02
N GLY A 45 2.76 13.94 -6.86
CA GLY A 45 1.62 14.86 -6.79
C GLY A 45 0.36 14.36 -7.49
N ARG A 46 0.22 13.03 -7.66
CA ARG A 46 -0.89 12.37 -8.35
C ARG A 46 -1.93 11.77 -7.40
N LEU A 47 -1.68 11.83 -6.10
CA LEU A 47 -2.66 11.38 -5.11
C LEU A 47 -3.83 12.39 -5.06
N PRO A 48 -5.07 11.97 -5.35
CA PRO A 48 -6.20 12.89 -5.29
C PRO A 48 -6.47 13.34 -3.85
N ALA A 49 -6.83 14.62 -3.67
CA ALA A 49 -7.03 15.23 -2.34
C ALA A 49 -8.04 14.47 -1.45
N LYS A 50 -9.01 13.78 -2.05
CA LYS A 50 -9.98 12.94 -1.33
C LYS A 50 -9.37 11.64 -0.78
N ALA A 51 -8.35 11.08 -1.45
CA ALA A 51 -7.64 9.89 -1.00
C ALA A 51 -6.59 10.22 0.08
N ALA A 52 -5.97 11.41 0.02
CA ALA A 52 -5.03 11.86 1.04
C ALA A 52 -5.64 11.93 2.45
N LYS A 53 -6.94 12.29 2.56
CA LYS A 53 -7.67 12.30 3.85
C LYS A 53 -8.05 10.91 4.38
N ALA A 54 -8.07 9.89 3.52
CA ALA A 54 -8.49 8.55 3.89
C ALA A 54 -7.35 7.73 4.51
N VAL A 55 -6.09 8.03 4.16
CA VAL A 55 -4.91 7.35 4.71
C VAL A 55 -4.56 7.87 6.10
N SER A 56 -4.62 9.20 6.30
CA SER A 56 -4.42 9.79 7.63
C SER A 56 -5.39 9.24 8.67
N ALA A 57 -6.66 9.04 8.30
CA ALA A 57 -7.67 8.50 9.20
C ALA A 57 -7.51 6.99 9.51
N ALA A 58 -6.72 6.24 8.73
CA ALA A 58 -6.47 4.82 8.96
C ALA A 58 -5.22 4.57 9.82
N GLU A 59 -4.27 5.51 9.82
CA GLU A 59 -3.08 5.48 10.69
C GLU A 59 -3.46 5.79 12.15
N ASP A 60 -4.36 6.76 12.39
CA ASP A 60 -4.85 7.14 13.74
C ASP A 60 -5.63 6.02 14.48
N VAL A 61 -6.09 4.99 13.78
CA VAL A 61 -6.86 3.87 14.36
C VAL A 61 -5.95 2.75 14.85
N LYS A 62 -4.72 2.64 14.34
CA LYS A 62 -3.81 1.53 14.71
C LYS A 62 -3.07 1.76 16.03
N ASP A 63 -3.01 3.01 16.52
CA ASP A 63 -2.36 3.39 17.78
C ASP A 63 -3.29 3.40 19.01
N GLN A 64 -4.58 3.03 18.87
CA GLN A 64 -5.55 3.06 19.97
C GLN A 64 -5.88 1.69 20.60
N ASP A 65 -5.28 0.60 20.10
CA ASP A 65 -5.49 -0.77 20.62
C ASP A 65 -4.19 -1.40 21.18
N SER A 66 -3.22 -0.57 21.60
CA SER A 66 -2.05 -0.99 22.40
C SER A 66 -2.14 -0.50 23.84
#